data_AF-A0AAX6FLP9-F1
#
_entry.id   AF-A0AAX6FLP9-F1
#
_cell.length_a   1.000
_cell.length_b   1.000
_cell.length_c   1.000
_cell.angle_alpha   90.00
_cell.angle_beta   90.00
_cell.angle_gamma   90.00
#
_symmetry.space_group_name_H-M   'P 1'
#
loop_
_entity.id
_entity.type
_entity.pdbx_description
1 polymer ?
#
loop_
_entity_poly.entity_id
_entity_poly.type
_entity_poly.pdbx_seq_one_letter_code
_entity_poly.pdbx_strand_id
1 'polypeptide(L)'
;MSMPLYLHSSTRLLLIRPHKKFLLHINPLHKTNLQRTPLAGRVDSSSSSSSSFDPVRFEADRLRLDAEAREAMVSAAGSSESAGDPNAWKWTIRKRVWDLMERENIAVNPRPVHHRIPNFVGAANAAELLGKLEAFQRAQCVKVNPDSPQKQVRFLTLAGGKKLLTPQPRLRTGFFSMLQSQILPPGCLNEACTSVGVAKFGRPIGLDERLTVDLIVIGSVAVDPNTGARLGKGEGFAELEYGMLRYMGAINDDTLVVTSVHDKQLVGDIPAEKLLVHDVPVDVICTPTQVIFTNTTIPKPQGIYWDKLSPEKLGQIRILRELKRRIERETGQVLPSGPSEKLPPTAQRRQNRNNVNMQKK
;
A
#
# COMPACT_ATOMS: atom_id res chain seq x y z
N MET A 1 26.82 -4.14 -52.41
CA MET A 1 27.17 -4.37 -51.00
C MET A 1 26.01 -3.90 -50.15
N SER A 2 25.18 -4.85 -49.70
CA SER A 2 24.01 -4.61 -48.87
C SER A 2 24.41 -4.58 -47.40
N MET A 3 24.00 -3.55 -46.66
CA MET A 3 23.99 -3.56 -45.20
C MET A 3 22.55 -3.40 -44.68
N PRO A 4 22.14 -4.12 -43.62
CA PRO A 4 20.73 -4.25 -43.26
C PRO A 4 20.28 -3.18 -42.25
N LEU A 5 19.03 -2.76 -42.42
CA LEU A 5 18.25 -1.99 -41.45
C LEU A 5 17.99 -2.80 -40.18
N TYR A 6 18.42 -2.29 -39.02
CA TYR A 6 17.98 -2.79 -37.72
C TYR A 6 16.63 -2.18 -37.34
N LEU A 7 15.59 -3.01 -37.40
CA LEU A 7 14.27 -2.74 -36.82
C LEU A 7 14.40 -2.56 -35.29
N HIS A 8 14.12 -1.37 -34.79
CA HIS A 8 13.82 -1.17 -33.37
C HIS A 8 12.43 -1.75 -33.07
N SER A 9 12.41 -2.85 -32.31
CA SER A 9 11.19 -3.40 -31.70
C SER A 9 10.73 -2.45 -30.59
N SER A 10 9.75 -1.62 -30.91
CA SER A 10 9.12 -0.70 -29.96
C SER A 10 8.05 -1.46 -29.16
N THR A 11 8.41 -2.00 -27.99
CA THR A 11 7.46 -2.58 -27.04
C THR A 11 6.54 -1.48 -26.52
N ARG A 12 5.33 -1.38 -27.09
CA ARG A 12 4.27 -0.48 -26.61
C ARG A 12 3.86 -0.89 -25.20
N LEU A 13 4.30 -0.12 -24.20
CA LEU A 13 3.79 -0.20 -22.83
C LEU A 13 2.31 0.21 -22.86
N LEU A 14 1.40 -0.73 -22.60
CA LEU A 14 -0.04 -0.48 -22.62
C LEU A 14 -0.44 0.27 -21.34
N LEU A 15 -0.18 1.58 -21.29
CA LEU A 15 -0.75 2.48 -20.29
C LEU A 15 -2.23 2.71 -20.65
N ILE A 16 -3.13 1.92 -20.05
CA ILE A 16 -4.57 2.20 -20.16
C ILE A 16 -4.90 3.34 -19.20
N ARG A 17 -4.86 4.57 -19.70
CA ARG A 17 -5.39 5.74 -18.98
C ARG A 17 -6.92 5.63 -18.94
N PRO A 18 -7.59 5.84 -17.79
CA PRO A 18 -9.04 6.02 -17.81
C PRO A 18 -9.36 7.28 -18.64
N HIS A 19 -10.17 7.10 -19.69
CA HIS A 19 -10.63 8.17 -20.56
C HIS A 19 -11.25 9.32 -19.73
N LYS A 20 -10.88 10.57 -20.08
CA LYS A 20 -11.56 11.79 -19.65
C LYS A 20 -13.07 11.61 -19.84
N LYS A 21 -13.84 11.46 -18.76
CA LYS A 21 -15.30 11.55 -18.81
C LYS A 21 -15.68 13.01 -19.00
N PHE A 22 -16.33 13.28 -20.13
CA PHE A 22 -16.98 14.52 -20.50
C PHE A 22 -17.79 15.11 -19.33
N LEU A 23 -17.54 16.39 -19.02
CA LEU A 23 -18.56 17.24 -18.40
C LEU A 23 -19.63 17.49 -19.47
N LEU A 24 -20.83 16.96 -19.29
CA LEU A 24 -22.02 17.49 -19.93
C LEU A 24 -22.81 18.26 -18.87
N HIS A 25 -22.86 19.57 -19.08
CA HIS A 25 -23.83 20.46 -18.47
C HIS A 25 -25.24 20.00 -18.85
N ILE A 26 -26.12 19.83 -17.87
CA ILE A 26 -27.56 19.70 -18.11
C ILE A 26 -28.25 20.67 -17.16
N ASN A 27 -28.87 21.70 -17.74
CA ASN A 27 -29.78 22.62 -17.05
C ASN A 27 -31.16 21.96 -16.85
N PRO A 28 -31.93 22.39 -15.84
CA PRO A 28 -33.12 21.69 -15.38
C PRO A 28 -34.36 22.13 -16.15
N LEU A 29 -35.34 21.23 -16.34
CA LEU A 29 -36.79 21.48 -16.43
C LEU A 29 -37.54 20.20 -16.81
N HIS A 30 -38.21 19.57 -15.85
CA HIS A 30 -39.68 19.40 -15.88
C HIS A 30 -40.15 18.60 -14.64
N LYS A 31 -41.03 19.24 -13.87
CA LYS A 31 -41.87 18.60 -12.86
C LYS A 31 -42.90 17.74 -13.55
N THR A 32 -43.09 16.50 -13.09
CA THR A 32 -44.42 15.88 -13.02
C THR A 32 -44.55 15.05 -11.75
N ASN A 33 -45.71 15.26 -11.15
CA ASN A 33 -46.23 14.75 -9.89
C ASN A 33 -46.64 13.28 -10.06
N LEU A 34 -46.26 12.40 -9.14
CA LEU A 34 -47.00 11.15 -8.92
C LEU A 34 -47.00 10.79 -7.43
N GLN A 35 -48.20 10.46 -6.99
CA GLN A 35 -48.70 10.48 -5.63
C GLN A 35 -48.14 9.35 -4.76
N ARG A 36 -48.01 9.62 -3.46
CA ARG A 36 -47.73 8.66 -2.40
C ARG A 36 -49.00 7.89 -2.01
N THR A 37 -48.88 6.58 -1.86
CA THR A 37 -49.69 5.77 -0.94
C THR A 37 -48.77 4.79 -0.19
N PRO A 38 -48.96 4.57 1.13
CA PRO A 38 -48.08 3.74 1.95
C PRO A 38 -48.62 2.30 2.04
N LEU A 39 -47.75 1.31 1.86
CA LEU A 39 -48.03 -0.07 2.25
C LEU A 39 -47.00 -0.49 3.30
N ALA A 40 -47.51 -0.61 4.53
CA ALA A 40 -46.82 -1.16 5.66
C ALA A 40 -46.60 -2.67 5.45
N GLY A 41 -45.33 -3.09 5.39
CA GLY A 41 -44.92 -4.48 5.48
C GLY A 41 -43.88 -4.60 6.59
N ARG A 42 -44.29 -5.17 7.73
CA ARG A 42 -43.39 -5.67 8.76
C ARG A 42 -42.45 -6.68 8.12
N VAL A 43 -41.14 -6.46 8.25
CA VAL A 43 -40.13 -7.48 7.97
C VAL A 43 -39.48 -7.84 9.30
N ASP A 44 -39.70 -9.08 9.70
CA ASP A 44 -39.15 -9.69 10.89
C ASP A 44 -37.63 -9.57 10.92
N SER A 45 -37.12 -9.07 12.04
CA SER A 45 -35.72 -9.04 12.38
C SER A 45 -35.23 -10.47 12.64
N SER A 46 -34.81 -11.17 11.60
CA SER A 46 -33.94 -12.34 11.76
C SER A 46 -32.53 -11.86 12.10
N SER A 47 -32.17 -12.03 13.36
CA SER A 47 -30.86 -11.77 13.91
C SER A 47 -29.81 -12.66 13.23
N SER A 48 -29.17 -12.16 12.17
CA SER A 48 -27.90 -12.72 11.71
C SER A 48 -26.84 -12.31 12.73
N SER A 49 -26.35 -13.26 13.52
CA SER A 49 -25.24 -13.06 14.45
C SER A 49 -24.02 -12.56 13.69
N SER A 50 -23.78 -11.24 13.73
CA SER A 50 -22.50 -10.69 13.32
C SER A 50 -21.49 -11.23 14.32
N SER A 51 -20.60 -12.12 13.89
CA SER A 51 -19.49 -12.56 14.73
C SER A 51 -18.76 -11.31 15.22
N SER A 52 -18.82 -11.04 16.52
CA SER A 52 -18.11 -9.92 17.13
C SER A 52 -16.63 -10.00 16.75
N PHE A 53 -16.04 -8.91 16.27
CA PHE A 53 -14.62 -8.84 15.96
C PHE A 53 -13.79 -9.26 17.20
N ASP A 54 -12.97 -10.30 17.05
CA ASP A 54 -12.08 -10.81 18.09
C ASP A 54 -10.68 -10.22 17.90
N PRO A 55 -10.29 -9.20 18.69
CA PRO A 55 -9.00 -8.52 18.53
C PRO A 55 -7.82 -9.42 18.88
N VAL A 56 -7.99 -10.36 19.82
CA VAL A 56 -6.91 -11.25 20.27
C VAL A 56 -6.59 -12.25 19.16
N ARG A 57 -7.63 -12.88 18.60
CA ARG A 57 -7.46 -13.80 17.47
C ARG A 57 -6.89 -13.10 16.25
N PHE A 58 -7.38 -11.89 15.94
CA PHE A 58 -6.88 -11.10 14.81
C PHE A 58 -5.38 -10.82 14.94
N GLU A 59 -4.93 -10.37 16.11
CA GLU A 59 -3.51 -10.07 16.34
C GLU A 59 -2.64 -11.33 16.32
N ALA A 60 -3.12 -12.43 16.90
CA ALA A 60 -2.42 -13.73 16.86
C ALA A 60 -2.25 -14.23 15.42
N ASP A 61 -3.33 -14.19 14.61
CA ASP A 61 -3.27 -14.56 13.19
C ASP A 61 -2.34 -13.63 12.42
N ARG A 62 -2.40 -12.32 12.65
CA ARG A 62 -1.49 -11.34 12.02
C ARG A 62 -0.04 -11.66 12.32
N LEU A 63 0.31 -11.86 13.60
CA LEU A 63 1.67 -12.14 14.03
C LEU A 63 2.21 -13.45 13.46
N ARG A 64 1.41 -14.53 13.47
CA ARG A 64 1.77 -15.82 12.89
C ARG A 64 2.07 -15.68 11.40
N LEU A 65 1.16 -15.04 10.66
CA LEU A 65 1.34 -14.84 9.22
C LEU A 65 2.49 -13.89 8.88
N ASP A 66 2.79 -12.94 9.77
CA ASP A 66 3.96 -12.10 9.65
C ASP A 66 5.24 -12.90 9.88
N ALA A 67 5.27 -13.82 10.83
CA ALA A 67 6.40 -14.72 11.07
C ALA A 67 6.65 -15.67 9.89
N GLU A 68 5.62 -16.39 9.41
CA GLU A 68 5.73 -17.34 8.28
C GLU A 68 6.34 -16.69 7.03
N ALA A 69 5.89 -15.48 6.70
CA ALA A 69 6.43 -14.79 5.53
C ALA A 69 7.85 -14.28 5.74
N ARG A 70 8.24 -13.90 6.97
CA ARG A 70 9.64 -13.58 7.24
C ARG A 70 10.52 -14.82 7.08
N GLU A 71 10.13 -15.94 7.66
CA GLU A 71 10.88 -17.21 7.54
C GLU A 71 11.08 -17.59 6.08
N ALA A 72 10.04 -17.50 5.26
CA ALA A 72 10.16 -17.77 3.84
C ALA A 72 11.02 -16.75 3.09
N MET A 73 10.99 -15.47 3.47
CA MET A 73 11.91 -14.50 2.90
C MET A 73 13.36 -14.74 3.33
N VAL A 74 13.62 -15.22 4.54
CA VAL A 74 14.96 -15.66 4.97
C VAL A 74 15.42 -16.85 4.12
N SER A 75 14.56 -17.85 3.95
CA SER A 75 14.88 -19.03 3.11
C SER A 75 15.11 -18.65 1.64
N ALA A 76 14.33 -17.71 1.10
CA ALA A 76 14.51 -17.20 -0.25
C ALA A 76 15.80 -16.35 -0.37
N ALA A 77 16.11 -15.55 0.65
CA ALA A 77 17.32 -14.72 0.70
C ALA A 77 18.59 -15.56 0.58
N GLY A 78 18.64 -16.70 1.29
CA GLY A 78 19.75 -17.67 1.20
C GLY A 78 19.91 -18.30 -0.19
N SER A 79 18.90 -18.23 -1.06
CA SER A 79 18.98 -18.66 -2.46
C SER A 79 19.23 -17.52 -3.46
N SER A 80 18.89 -16.28 -3.10
CA SER A 80 19.06 -15.07 -3.93
C SER A 80 20.43 -14.39 -3.81
N GLU A 81 21.31 -14.88 -2.94
CA GLU A 81 22.74 -14.52 -2.98
C GLU A 81 23.46 -15.12 -4.21
N SER A 82 22.77 -15.90 -5.03
CA SER A 82 23.27 -16.34 -6.33
C SER A 82 23.41 -15.18 -7.31
N ALA A 83 24.56 -15.11 -7.99
CA ALA A 83 25.04 -14.01 -8.83
C ALA A 83 24.21 -13.68 -10.11
N GLY A 84 22.93 -14.10 -10.17
CA GLY A 84 22.06 -13.96 -11.34
C GLY A 84 20.78 -13.14 -11.14
N ASP A 85 20.42 -12.70 -9.93
CA ASP A 85 19.24 -11.85 -9.73
C ASP A 85 19.58 -10.36 -10.01
N PRO A 86 18.99 -9.72 -11.04
CA PRO A 86 19.21 -8.30 -11.33
C PRO A 86 18.82 -7.37 -10.18
N ASN A 87 18.04 -7.85 -9.19
CA ASN A 87 17.65 -7.11 -8.00
C ASN A 87 18.46 -7.46 -6.74
N ALA A 88 19.51 -8.30 -6.84
CA ALA A 88 20.34 -8.70 -5.69
C ALA A 88 20.90 -7.49 -4.93
N TRP A 89 21.22 -6.39 -5.63
CA TRP A 89 21.72 -5.15 -5.02
C TRP A 89 20.73 -4.55 -4.02
N LYS A 90 19.40 -4.66 -4.26
CA LYS A 90 18.38 -4.17 -3.32
C LYS A 90 18.46 -4.94 -2.01
N TRP A 91 18.71 -6.24 -2.08
CA TRP A 91 18.88 -7.09 -0.90
C TRP A 91 20.14 -6.73 -0.13
N THR A 92 21.28 -6.54 -0.80
CA THR A 92 22.54 -6.13 -0.18
C THR A 92 22.39 -4.88 0.68
N ILE A 93 21.75 -3.83 0.14
CA ILE A 93 21.53 -2.57 0.89
C ILE A 93 20.58 -2.80 2.06
N ARG A 94 19.46 -3.49 1.86
CA ARG A 94 18.50 -3.79 2.94
C ARG A 94 19.17 -4.54 4.08
N LYS A 95 19.90 -5.62 3.77
CA LYS A 95 20.61 -6.43 4.76
C LYS A 95 21.61 -5.59 5.53
N ARG A 96 22.44 -4.80 4.84
CA ARG A 96 23.40 -3.90 5.48
C ARG A 96 22.73 -2.93 6.46
N VAL A 97 21.61 -2.31 6.06
CA VAL A 97 20.89 -1.37 6.93
C VAL A 97 20.21 -2.09 8.09
N TRP A 98 19.58 -3.25 7.88
CA TRP A 98 19.01 -4.03 8.98
C TRP A 98 20.08 -4.45 10.00
N ASP A 99 21.21 -4.99 9.52
CA ASP A 99 22.34 -5.39 10.35
C ASP A 99 22.90 -4.18 11.15
N LEU A 100 23.02 -3.02 10.50
CA LEU A 100 23.43 -1.76 11.13
C LEU A 100 22.48 -1.35 12.27
N MET A 101 21.17 -1.34 12.00
CA MET A 101 20.15 -0.92 12.97
C MET A 101 20.09 -1.83 14.20
N GLU A 102 20.27 -3.14 14.01
CA GLU A 102 20.35 -4.12 15.10
C GLU A 102 21.65 -3.98 15.90
N ARG A 103 22.80 -3.91 15.21
CA ARG A 103 24.13 -3.83 15.81
C ARG A 103 24.32 -2.58 16.66
N GLU A 104 23.84 -1.43 16.18
CA GLU A 104 23.96 -0.15 16.89
C GLU A 104 22.82 0.07 17.91
N ASN A 105 21.96 -0.93 18.12
CA ASN A 105 20.81 -0.87 19.03
C ASN A 105 19.88 0.33 18.78
N ILE A 106 19.80 0.77 17.51
CA ILE A 106 18.88 1.80 17.04
C ILE A 106 17.48 1.20 16.89
N ALA A 107 17.42 -0.08 16.52
CA ALA A 107 16.19 -0.83 16.33
C ALA A 107 15.36 -0.91 17.63
N VAL A 108 14.08 -0.54 17.53
CA VAL A 108 13.09 -0.69 18.59
C VAL A 108 12.11 -1.81 18.21
N ASN A 109 11.42 -2.40 19.18
CA ASN A 109 10.41 -3.42 18.92
C ASN A 109 9.38 -2.98 17.86
N PRO A 110 8.99 -3.87 16.93
CA PRO A 110 9.30 -5.30 16.90
C PRO A 110 10.68 -5.64 16.31
N ARG A 111 11.47 -6.43 17.04
CA ARG A 111 12.78 -6.98 16.61
C ARG A 111 12.70 -8.48 16.30
N PRO A 112 13.62 -9.04 15.48
CA PRO A 112 14.58 -8.30 14.64
C PRO A 112 13.88 -7.56 13.49
N VAL A 113 14.53 -6.51 12.98
CA VAL A 113 14.00 -5.65 11.91
C VAL A 113 14.16 -6.24 10.50
N HIS A 114 14.91 -7.33 10.33
CA HIS A 114 15.04 -8.02 9.05
C HIS A 114 13.67 -8.36 8.47
N HIS A 115 13.49 -8.08 7.17
CA HIS A 115 12.23 -8.21 6.44
C HIS A 115 11.08 -7.29 6.93
N ARG A 116 11.42 -6.25 7.69
CA ARG A 116 10.47 -5.21 8.14
C ARG A 116 10.95 -3.83 7.72
N ILE A 117 10.03 -2.86 7.76
CA ILE A 117 10.44 -1.47 7.87
C ILE A 117 10.98 -1.28 9.30
N PRO A 118 12.26 -0.91 9.50
CA PRO A 118 12.85 -0.83 10.82
C PRO A 118 12.09 0.15 11.71
N ASN A 119 11.67 -0.28 12.89
CA ASN A 119 11.29 0.67 13.94
C ASN A 119 12.55 1.15 14.65
N PHE A 120 12.58 2.41 15.10
CA PHE A 120 13.82 3.05 15.54
C PHE A 120 13.63 4.03 16.69
N VAL A 121 14.69 4.23 17.47
CA VAL A 121 14.76 5.29 18.47
C VAL A 121 14.62 6.66 17.81
N GLY A 122 13.73 7.51 18.33
CA GLY A 122 13.44 8.82 17.70
C GLY A 122 12.38 8.80 16.59
N ALA A 123 11.69 7.67 16.35
CA ALA A 123 10.58 7.63 15.38
C ALA A 123 9.48 8.66 15.67
N ALA A 124 9.23 8.98 16.95
CA ALA A 124 8.31 10.04 17.33
C ALA A 124 8.80 11.44 16.90
N ASN A 125 10.10 11.75 17.07
CA ASN A 125 10.70 13.01 16.64
C ASN A 125 10.64 13.18 15.11
N ALA A 126 10.92 12.11 14.35
CA ALA A 126 10.76 12.12 12.89
C ALA A 126 9.30 12.39 12.48
N ALA A 127 8.33 11.79 13.20
CA ALA A 127 6.91 12.05 12.97
C ALA A 127 6.50 13.48 13.35
N GLU A 128 7.07 14.07 14.40
CA GLU A 128 6.83 15.47 14.77
C GLU A 128 7.33 16.44 13.69
N LEU A 129 8.53 16.22 13.14
CA LEU A 129 9.04 17.02 12.03
C LEU A 129 8.17 16.85 10.77
N LEU A 130 7.71 15.64 10.47
CA LEU A 130 6.74 15.39 9.41
C LEU A 130 5.43 16.16 9.66
N GLY A 131 4.94 16.18 10.91
CA GLY A 131 3.74 16.90 11.31
C GLY A 131 3.82 18.43 11.15
N LYS A 132 5.04 18.98 11.08
CA LYS A 132 5.31 20.41 10.84
C LYS A 132 5.38 20.77 9.35
N LEU A 133 5.41 19.80 8.44
CA LEU A 133 5.38 20.08 7.00
C LEU A 133 4.07 20.79 6.64
N GLU A 134 4.16 21.88 5.87
CA GLU A 134 2.96 22.58 5.41
C GLU A 134 2.01 21.67 4.62
N ALA A 135 2.56 20.77 3.82
CA ALA A 135 1.79 19.77 3.08
C ALA A 135 0.98 18.87 4.01
N PHE A 136 1.55 18.45 5.15
CA PHE A 136 0.84 17.67 6.16
C PHE A 136 -0.20 18.51 6.89
N GLN A 137 0.13 19.74 7.27
CA GLN A 137 -0.79 20.64 7.98
C GLN A 137 -2.03 20.95 7.14
N ARG A 138 -1.87 21.21 5.84
CA ARG A 138 -2.98 21.47 4.90
C ARG A 138 -3.76 20.22 4.48
N ALA A 139 -3.14 19.04 4.51
CA ALA A 139 -3.77 17.79 4.10
C ALA A 139 -5.07 17.51 4.87
N GLN A 140 -6.10 17.07 4.15
CA GLN A 140 -7.38 16.60 4.70
C GLN A 140 -7.41 15.07 4.76
N CYS A 141 -6.70 14.40 3.86
CA CYS A 141 -6.58 12.96 3.76
C CYS A 141 -5.11 12.56 3.60
N VAL A 142 -4.60 11.78 4.55
CA VAL A 142 -3.23 11.29 4.54
C VAL A 142 -3.24 9.77 4.46
N LYS A 143 -2.55 9.22 3.47
CA LYS A 143 -2.30 7.78 3.41
C LYS A 143 -1.07 7.46 4.23
N VAL A 144 -1.19 6.60 5.23
CA VAL A 144 -0.04 6.18 6.06
C VAL A 144 0.02 4.67 6.10
N ASN A 145 1.19 4.12 5.76
CA ASN A 145 1.47 2.68 5.86
C ASN A 145 1.28 2.16 7.31
N PRO A 146 0.96 0.86 7.49
CA PRO A 146 0.67 0.29 8.81
C PRO A 146 1.93 -0.04 9.63
N ASP A 147 3.13 0.25 9.12
CA ASP A 147 4.39 -0.12 9.76
C ASP A 147 4.55 0.55 11.15
N SER A 148 5.22 -0.15 12.06
CA SER A 148 5.46 0.29 13.45
C SER A 148 6.09 1.69 13.58
N PRO A 149 7.15 2.08 12.85
CA PRO A 149 7.74 3.42 12.97
C PRO A 149 6.78 4.55 12.61
N GLN A 150 5.70 4.26 11.90
CA GLN A 150 4.75 5.27 11.43
C GLN A 150 3.50 5.39 12.32
N LYS A 151 3.45 4.66 13.45
CA LYS A 151 2.33 4.76 14.40
C LYS A 151 2.10 6.20 14.85
N GLN A 152 3.16 6.95 15.12
CA GLN A 152 3.04 8.34 15.55
C GLN A 152 2.51 9.24 14.42
N VAL A 153 2.87 8.99 13.16
CA VAL A 153 2.30 9.75 12.03
C VAL A 153 0.81 9.48 11.88
N ARG A 154 0.36 8.23 12.07
CA ARG A 154 -1.08 7.89 12.12
C ARG A 154 -1.79 8.62 13.27
N PHE A 155 -1.16 8.69 14.43
CA PHE A 155 -1.67 9.44 15.58
C PHE A 155 -1.83 10.92 15.25
N LEU A 156 -0.79 11.58 14.74
CA LEU A 156 -0.84 12.99 14.35
C LEU A 156 -1.91 13.25 13.29
N THR A 157 -2.11 12.32 12.37
CA THR A 157 -3.15 12.40 11.34
C THR A 157 -4.55 12.44 11.98
N LEU A 158 -4.87 11.47 12.85
CA LEU A 158 -6.18 11.41 13.49
C LEU A 158 -6.39 12.51 14.54
N ALA A 159 -5.36 12.82 15.34
CA ALA A 159 -5.38 13.89 16.33
C ALA A 159 -5.61 15.25 15.66
N GLY A 160 -5.04 15.46 14.48
CA GLY A 160 -5.27 16.65 13.65
C GLY A 160 -6.62 16.69 12.93
N GLY A 161 -7.55 15.78 13.24
CA GLY A 161 -8.89 15.73 12.64
C GLY A 161 -8.93 15.30 11.17
N LYS A 162 -7.82 14.79 10.63
CA LYS A 162 -7.68 14.40 9.22
C LYS A 162 -8.22 12.98 9.00
N LYS A 163 -8.55 12.68 7.74
CA LYS A 163 -8.82 11.32 7.27
C LYS A 163 -7.52 10.53 7.20
N LEU A 164 -7.45 9.41 7.93
CA LEU A 164 -6.36 8.46 7.85
C LEU A 164 -6.75 7.32 6.91
N LEU A 165 -6.04 7.21 5.79
CA LEU A 165 -6.15 6.06 4.88
C LEU A 165 -5.00 5.09 5.17
N THR A 166 -5.29 3.89 5.65
CA THR A 166 -4.26 2.89 5.97
C THR A 166 -4.50 1.58 5.21
N PRO A 167 -3.49 1.03 4.50
CA PRO A 167 -3.61 -0.26 3.84
C PRO A 167 -3.98 -1.36 4.83
N GLN A 168 -4.86 -2.28 4.43
CA GLN A 168 -5.06 -3.47 5.24
C GLN A 168 -3.82 -4.37 5.13
N PRO A 169 -3.40 -5.05 6.22
CA PRO A 169 -2.18 -5.85 6.22
C PRO A 169 -2.07 -6.77 5.00
N ARG A 170 -1.05 -6.50 4.18
CA ARG A 170 -0.69 -7.27 2.97
C ARG A 170 -1.82 -7.40 1.94
N LEU A 171 -2.79 -6.47 1.93
CA LEU A 171 -3.93 -6.46 1.02
C LEU A 171 -4.79 -7.76 1.04
N ARG A 172 -4.74 -8.52 2.14
CA ARG A 172 -5.37 -9.85 2.24
C ARG A 172 -6.87 -9.79 2.52
N THR A 173 -7.26 -8.91 3.44
CA THR A 173 -8.64 -8.79 3.94
C THR A 173 -9.41 -7.65 3.27
N GLY A 174 -8.71 -6.81 2.51
CA GLY A 174 -9.28 -5.65 1.84
C GLY A 174 -8.18 -4.74 1.30
N PHE A 175 -8.59 -3.60 0.78
CA PHE A 175 -7.73 -2.66 0.08
C PHE A 175 -7.15 -1.61 1.04
N PHE A 176 -7.96 -0.63 1.43
CA PHE A 176 -7.65 0.33 2.49
C PHE A 176 -8.74 0.33 3.55
N SER A 177 -8.40 0.85 4.72
CA SER A 177 -9.35 1.27 5.74
C SER A 177 -9.22 2.77 5.96
N MET A 178 -10.36 3.44 6.09
CA MET A 178 -10.47 4.86 6.41
C MET A 178 -10.84 5.04 7.87
N LEU A 179 -10.10 5.89 8.58
CA LEU A 179 -10.37 6.28 9.95
C LEU A 179 -10.47 7.80 10.07
N GLN A 180 -11.32 8.25 10.98
CA GLN A 180 -11.51 9.65 11.33
C GLN A 180 -11.71 9.73 12.84
N SER A 181 -11.12 10.71 13.52
CA SER A 181 -11.21 10.80 14.98
C SER A 181 -12.63 11.06 15.48
N GLN A 182 -13.48 11.69 14.68
CA GLN A 182 -14.86 12.03 15.05
C GLN A 182 -15.77 10.81 15.21
N ILE A 183 -15.42 9.67 14.61
CA ILE A 183 -16.18 8.42 14.70
C ILE A 183 -15.57 7.42 15.70
N LEU A 184 -14.46 7.78 16.34
CA LEU A 184 -13.81 6.92 17.32
C LEU A 184 -14.46 7.09 18.70
N PRO A 185 -14.62 6.00 19.47
CA PRO A 185 -14.96 6.11 20.88
C PRO A 185 -13.92 6.93 21.65
N PRO A 186 -14.32 7.67 22.70
CA PRO A 186 -13.40 8.42 23.55
C PRO A 186 -12.26 7.53 24.07
N GLY A 187 -11.02 8.03 24.03
CA GLY A 187 -9.83 7.30 24.49
C GLY A 187 -9.25 6.28 23.51
N CYS A 188 -9.92 5.96 22.39
CA CYS A 188 -9.47 4.92 21.45
C CYS A 188 -8.45 5.40 20.39
N LEU A 189 -8.03 6.67 20.41
CA LEU A 189 -7.16 7.25 19.37
C LEU A 189 -5.84 6.49 19.18
N ASN A 190 -5.21 6.10 20.30
CA ASN A 190 -3.96 5.33 20.28
C ASN A 190 -4.16 3.90 19.75
N GLU A 191 -5.28 3.25 20.11
CA GLU A 191 -5.64 1.93 19.61
C GLU A 191 -5.88 1.98 18.10
N ALA A 192 -6.62 2.98 17.62
CA ALA A 192 -6.93 3.20 16.20
C ALA A 192 -5.68 3.37 15.31
N CYS A 193 -4.52 3.71 15.89
CA CYS A 193 -3.25 3.80 15.18
C CYS A 193 -2.50 2.44 15.07
N THR A 194 -3.06 1.35 15.60
CA THR A 194 -2.50 -0.01 15.51
C THR A 194 -3.21 -0.83 14.43
N SER A 195 -2.61 -1.92 13.96
CA SER A 195 -3.26 -2.83 13.01
C SER A 195 -4.59 -3.38 13.53
N VAL A 196 -4.67 -3.69 14.84
CA VAL A 196 -5.89 -4.15 15.50
C VAL A 196 -6.96 -3.06 15.50
N GLY A 197 -6.61 -1.84 15.89
CA GLY A 197 -7.57 -0.73 15.90
C GLY A 197 -8.02 -0.33 14.50
N VAL A 198 -7.15 -0.39 13.49
CA VAL A 198 -7.54 -0.18 12.09
C VAL A 198 -8.55 -1.23 11.64
N ALA A 199 -8.39 -2.50 12.04
CA ALA A 199 -9.35 -3.55 11.73
C ALA A 199 -10.68 -3.40 12.50
N LYS A 200 -10.62 -2.90 13.73
CA LYS A 200 -11.79 -2.70 14.61
C LYS A 200 -12.63 -1.47 14.24
N PHE A 201 -11.97 -0.35 13.94
CA PHE A 201 -12.62 0.96 13.78
C PHE A 201 -12.62 1.48 12.33
N GLY A 202 -11.78 0.91 11.46
CA GLY A 202 -11.64 1.40 10.10
C GLY A 202 -12.80 0.99 9.21
N ARG A 203 -13.33 1.96 8.45
CA ARG A 203 -14.27 1.70 7.36
C ARG A 203 -13.52 1.15 6.15
N PRO A 204 -13.81 -0.06 5.65
CA PRO A 204 -13.19 -0.58 4.45
C PRO A 204 -13.49 0.29 3.22
N ILE A 205 -12.48 0.50 2.39
CA ILE A 205 -12.55 1.28 1.14
C ILE A 205 -12.45 0.33 -0.05
N GLY A 206 -13.35 0.50 -1.02
CA GLY A 206 -13.37 -0.24 -2.29
C GLY A 206 -12.76 0.54 -3.46
N LEU A 207 -12.68 -0.11 -4.62
CA LEU A 207 -12.14 0.50 -5.86
C LEU A 207 -13.01 1.63 -6.42
N ASP A 208 -14.30 1.66 -6.06
CA ASP A 208 -15.25 2.68 -6.53
C ASP A 208 -15.35 3.90 -5.61
N GLU A 209 -14.62 3.89 -4.48
CA GLU A 209 -14.62 5.02 -3.56
C GLU A 209 -14.01 6.26 -4.23
N ARG A 210 -14.73 7.37 -4.15
CA ARG A 210 -14.24 8.66 -4.60
C ARG A 210 -13.54 9.36 -3.45
N LEU A 211 -12.21 9.38 -3.49
CA LEU A 211 -11.38 10.05 -2.50
C LEU A 211 -10.17 10.69 -3.16
N THR A 212 -9.69 11.76 -2.55
CA THR A 212 -8.38 12.37 -2.86
C THR A 212 -7.46 12.13 -1.68
N VAL A 213 -6.22 11.73 -1.95
CA VAL A 213 -5.16 11.64 -0.94
C VAL A 213 -4.20 12.80 -1.19
N ASP A 214 -4.05 13.66 -0.18
CA ASP A 214 -3.25 14.88 -0.29
C ASP A 214 -1.76 14.61 -0.04
N LEU A 215 -1.48 13.58 0.77
CA LEU A 215 -0.12 13.20 1.17
C LEU A 215 -0.02 11.70 1.37
N ILE A 216 1.05 11.10 0.85
CA ILE A 216 1.41 9.70 1.09
C ILE A 216 2.58 9.65 2.06
N VAL A 217 2.47 8.81 3.08
CA VAL A 217 3.55 8.47 4.01
C VAL A 217 3.89 6.99 3.85
N ILE A 218 5.08 6.71 3.36
CA ILE A 218 5.56 5.36 3.01
C ILE A 218 6.73 4.95 3.90
N GLY A 219 6.74 3.68 4.31
CA GLY A 219 7.82 3.12 5.13
C GLY A 219 9.00 2.70 4.26
N SER A 220 10.22 2.97 4.73
CA SER A 220 11.44 2.67 3.99
C SER A 220 12.48 1.97 4.87
N VAL A 221 13.23 1.04 4.28
CA VAL A 221 14.43 0.44 4.88
C VAL A 221 15.61 1.37 4.67
N ALA A 222 15.81 1.85 3.44
CA ALA A 222 16.89 2.76 3.09
C ALA A 222 16.39 3.82 2.10
N VAL A 223 16.94 5.03 2.17
CA VAL A 223 16.56 6.16 1.32
C VAL A 223 17.79 6.98 0.95
N ASP A 224 17.88 7.39 -0.30
CA ASP A 224 18.92 8.28 -0.78
C ASP A 224 18.45 9.74 -0.67
N PRO A 225 19.15 10.60 0.11
CA PRO A 225 18.74 11.97 0.35
C PRO A 225 18.92 12.88 -0.88
N ASN A 226 19.79 12.52 -1.82
CA ASN A 226 20.11 13.32 -2.99
C ASN A 226 19.21 12.99 -4.18
N THR A 227 18.83 11.71 -4.32
CA THR A 227 18.03 11.27 -5.47
C THR A 227 16.56 11.01 -5.12
N GLY A 228 16.23 10.81 -3.85
CA GLY A 228 14.91 10.35 -3.41
C GLY A 228 14.63 8.89 -3.74
N ALA A 229 15.63 8.14 -4.22
CA ALA A 229 15.51 6.70 -4.40
C ALA A 229 15.28 6.02 -3.04
N ARG A 230 14.37 5.05 -2.98
CA ARG A 230 14.08 4.33 -1.72
C ARG A 230 13.98 2.84 -1.92
N LEU A 231 14.27 2.11 -0.85
CA LEU A 231 14.05 0.67 -0.75
C LEU A 231 13.08 0.38 0.38
N GLY A 232 11.92 -0.21 0.06
CA GLY A 232 11.05 -0.84 1.05
C GLY A 232 11.58 -2.19 1.52
N LYS A 233 10.78 -2.92 2.32
CA LYS A 233 11.15 -4.26 2.85
C LYS A 233 11.23 -5.40 1.82
N GLY A 234 10.81 -5.16 0.58
CA GLY A 234 10.99 -6.09 -0.54
C GLY A 234 9.75 -6.87 -0.98
N GLU A 235 8.59 -6.70 -0.34
CA GLU A 235 7.35 -7.39 -0.72
C GLU A 235 6.55 -6.70 -1.84
N GLY A 236 6.89 -5.47 -2.26
CA GLY A 236 6.18 -4.77 -3.35
C GLY A 236 4.77 -4.24 -3.01
N PHE A 237 4.31 -4.38 -1.77
CA PHE A 237 2.94 -3.98 -1.39
C PHE A 237 2.72 -2.47 -1.47
N ALA A 238 3.72 -1.67 -1.08
CA ALA A 238 3.57 -0.22 -1.07
C ALA A 238 3.51 0.37 -2.49
N GLU A 239 4.22 -0.25 -3.42
CA GLU A 239 4.21 0.05 -4.85
C GLU A 239 2.84 -0.31 -5.47
N LEU A 240 2.27 -1.46 -5.08
CA LEU A 240 0.92 -1.87 -5.49
C LEU A 240 -0.17 -0.94 -4.93
N GLU A 241 -0.08 -0.56 -3.66
CA GLU A 241 -0.95 0.42 -3.01
C GLU A 241 -0.94 1.74 -3.77
N TYR A 242 0.26 2.25 -4.12
CA TYR A 242 0.43 3.46 -4.90
C TYR A 242 -0.22 3.32 -6.29
N GLY A 243 0.09 2.24 -7.02
CA GLY A 243 -0.46 1.99 -8.35
C GLY A 243 -2.00 1.89 -8.38
N MET A 244 -2.61 1.31 -7.34
CA MET A 244 -4.07 1.26 -7.22
C MET A 244 -4.67 2.64 -6.90
N LEU A 245 -4.04 3.44 -6.04
CA LEU A 245 -4.49 4.82 -5.79
C LEU A 245 -4.38 5.68 -7.06
N ARG A 246 -3.32 5.50 -7.87
CA ARG A 246 -3.20 6.11 -9.20
C ARG A 246 -4.34 5.71 -10.11
N TYR A 247 -4.65 4.41 -10.18
CA TYR A 247 -5.74 3.91 -11.01
C TYR A 247 -7.09 4.54 -10.63
N MET A 248 -7.36 4.69 -9.33
CA MET A 248 -8.58 5.31 -8.83
C MET A 248 -8.67 6.82 -9.07
N GLY A 249 -7.60 7.46 -9.56
CA GLY A 249 -7.50 8.91 -9.64
C GLY A 249 -7.43 9.59 -8.27
N ALA A 250 -7.12 8.83 -7.21
CA ALA A 250 -7.03 9.35 -5.85
C ALA A 250 -5.75 10.14 -5.60
N ILE A 251 -4.72 9.91 -6.41
CA ILE A 251 -3.43 10.61 -6.40
C ILE A 251 -2.97 10.94 -7.82
N ASN A 252 -2.15 11.97 -7.95
CA ASN A 252 -1.57 12.45 -9.20
C ASN A 252 -0.05 12.69 -9.03
N ASP A 253 0.62 13.29 -10.03
CA ASP A 253 2.08 13.47 -9.99
C ASP A 253 2.51 14.48 -8.93
N ASP A 254 1.61 15.41 -8.59
CA ASP A 254 1.80 16.45 -7.57
C ASP A 254 1.59 15.93 -6.14
N THR A 255 0.97 14.75 -5.97
CA THR A 255 0.80 14.16 -4.64
C THR A 255 2.15 13.83 -4.03
N LEU A 256 2.49 14.50 -2.93
CA LEU A 256 3.77 14.32 -2.24
C LEU A 256 3.86 12.94 -1.56
N VAL A 257 5.03 12.31 -1.71
CA VAL A 257 5.42 11.06 -1.06
C VAL A 257 6.49 11.36 -0.02
N VAL A 258 6.15 11.13 1.24
CA VAL A 258 7.00 11.42 2.40
C VAL A 258 7.39 10.11 3.08
N THR A 259 8.60 10.04 3.61
CA THR A 259 9.07 8.92 4.43
C THR A 259 9.60 9.43 5.76
N SER A 260 9.39 8.65 6.82
CA SER A 260 9.96 8.91 8.15
C SER A 260 10.93 7.78 8.49
N VAL A 261 12.21 8.09 8.62
CA VAL A 261 13.30 7.11 8.83
C VAL A 261 14.32 7.62 9.84
N HIS A 262 15.17 6.76 10.37
CA HIS A 262 16.33 7.18 11.16
C HIS A 262 17.43 7.76 10.26
N ASP A 263 18.30 8.63 10.78
CA ASP A 263 19.44 9.21 10.05
C ASP A 263 20.36 8.13 9.44
N LYS A 264 20.53 6.99 10.14
CA LYS A 264 21.32 5.83 9.68
C LYS A 264 20.67 5.02 8.55
N GLN A 265 19.43 5.32 8.20
CA GLN A 265 18.76 4.76 7.03
C GLN A 265 18.94 5.64 5.78
N LEU A 266 19.56 6.81 5.92
CA LEU A 266 20.03 7.61 4.79
C LEU A 266 21.28 6.95 4.20
N VAL A 267 21.25 6.62 2.92
CA VAL A 267 22.33 5.93 2.21
C VAL A 267 22.65 6.66 0.90
N GLY A 268 23.91 6.69 0.48
CA GLY A 268 24.34 7.39 -0.74
C GLY A 268 24.60 6.49 -1.94
N ASP A 269 24.17 5.23 -1.88
CA ASP A 269 24.56 4.18 -2.83
C ASP A 269 23.36 3.40 -3.39
N ILE A 270 22.18 4.02 -3.47
CA ILE A 270 21.05 3.45 -4.21
C ILE A 270 21.19 3.85 -5.69
N PRO A 271 21.49 2.91 -6.61
CA PRO A 271 21.60 3.20 -8.05
C PRO A 271 20.22 3.52 -8.64
N ALA A 272 19.91 4.81 -8.78
CA ALA A 272 18.61 5.30 -9.26
C ALA A 272 18.26 4.74 -10.66
N GLU A 273 19.25 4.59 -11.53
CA GLU A 273 19.14 4.04 -12.88
C GLU A 273 18.75 2.54 -12.92
N LYS A 274 18.92 1.83 -11.80
CA LYS A 274 18.51 0.42 -11.64
C LYS A 274 17.14 0.27 -10.97
N LEU A 275 16.48 1.37 -10.61
CA LEU A 275 15.12 1.31 -10.11
C LEU A 275 14.17 0.82 -11.21
N LEU A 276 13.19 0.05 -10.78
CA LEU A 276 12.12 -0.43 -11.64
C LEU A 276 11.08 0.67 -11.80
N VAL A 277 10.36 0.65 -12.91
CA VAL A 277 9.32 1.64 -13.24
C VAL A 277 8.19 1.76 -12.19
N HIS A 278 8.05 0.76 -11.32
CA HIS A 278 7.07 0.74 -10.23
C HIS A 278 7.64 1.13 -8.87
N ASP A 279 8.96 1.31 -8.73
CA ASP A 279 9.57 1.78 -7.48
C ASP A 279 9.16 3.24 -7.25
N VAL A 280 8.37 3.51 -6.21
CA VAL A 280 7.91 4.88 -5.89
C VAL A 280 9.06 5.66 -5.23
N PRO A 281 9.55 6.78 -5.77
CA PRO A 281 10.52 7.64 -5.10
C PRO A 281 9.88 8.43 -3.95
N VAL A 282 10.70 9.11 -3.15
CA VAL A 282 10.22 10.02 -2.09
C VAL A 282 10.60 11.45 -2.39
N ASP A 283 9.66 12.36 -2.16
CA ASP A 283 9.84 13.81 -2.33
C ASP A 283 10.43 14.44 -1.06
N VAL A 284 10.05 13.94 0.11
CA VAL A 284 10.47 14.47 1.42
C VAL A 284 10.86 13.35 2.37
N ILE A 285 11.99 13.54 3.05
CA ILE A 285 12.51 12.62 4.07
C ILE A 285 12.51 13.34 5.41
N CYS A 286 11.83 12.78 6.40
CA CYS A 286 11.86 13.25 7.78
C CYS A 286 12.67 12.28 8.62
N THR A 287 13.70 12.80 9.27
CA THR A 287 14.50 12.07 10.27
C THR A 287 14.28 12.69 11.64
N PRO A 288 14.76 12.09 12.74
CA PRO A 288 14.74 12.74 14.05
C PRO A 288 15.42 14.11 14.08
N THR A 289 16.41 14.36 13.21
CA THR A 289 17.26 15.56 13.27
C THR A 289 16.94 16.61 12.20
N GLN A 290 16.38 16.21 11.07
CA GLN A 290 16.22 17.08 9.90
C GLN A 290 15.10 16.65 8.95
N VAL A 291 14.67 17.61 8.12
CA VAL A 291 13.78 17.43 6.98
C VAL A 291 14.58 17.68 5.70
N ILE A 292 14.53 16.74 4.75
CA ILE A 292 15.25 16.80 3.48
C ILE A 292 14.23 16.77 2.34
N PHE A 293 14.29 17.77 1.45
CA PHE A 293 13.55 17.79 0.19
C PHE A 293 14.47 17.25 -0.90
N THR A 294 14.10 16.12 -1.49
CA THR A 294 14.99 15.39 -2.42
C THR A 294 15.06 16.03 -3.79
N ASN A 295 14.05 16.83 -4.16
CA ASN A 295 13.85 17.35 -5.51
C ASN A 295 14.02 16.25 -6.57
N THR A 296 13.52 15.05 -6.26
CA THR A 296 13.75 13.85 -7.05
C THR A 296 13.32 14.04 -8.51
N THR A 297 14.21 13.66 -9.42
CA THR A 297 13.91 13.59 -10.86
C THR A 297 13.42 12.21 -11.27
N ILE A 298 13.32 11.27 -10.33
CA ILE A 298 12.83 9.92 -10.59
C ILE A 298 11.32 10.01 -10.85
N PRO A 299 10.82 9.51 -12.00
CA PRO A 299 9.41 9.61 -12.32
C PRO A 299 8.57 8.74 -11.38
N LYS A 300 7.46 9.31 -10.88
CA LYS A 300 6.49 8.56 -10.09
C LYS A 300 5.76 7.52 -10.97
N PRO A 301 5.48 6.30 -10.45
CA PRO A 301 4.71 5.29 -11.15
C PRO A 301 3.37 5.82 -11.67
N GLN A 302 2.96 5.40 -12.87
CA GLN A 302 1.74 5.94 -13.49
C GLN A 302 0.49 5.08 -13.21
N GLY A 303 0.66 3.95 -12.53
CA GLY A 303 -0.40 3.00 -12.24
C GLY A 303 0.16 1.62 -11.92
N ILE A 304 -0.59 0.58 -12.26
CA ILE A 304 -0.16 -0.81 -12.11
C ILE A 304 0.47 -1.29 -13.42
N TYR A 305 1.67 -1.87 -13.32
CA TYR A 305 2.38 -2.49 -14.44
C TYR A 305 2.10 -3.99 -14.45
N TRP A 306 1.02 -4.38 -15.14
CA TRP A 306 0.50 -5.76 -15.15
C TRP A 306 1.52 -6.78 -15.69
N ASP A 307 2.36 -6.38 -16.64
CA ASP A 307 3.47 -7.17 -17.20
C ASP A 307 4.62 -7.40 -16.21
N LYS A 308 4.57 -6.79 -15.02
CA LYS A 308 5.52 -7.01 -13.93
C LYS A 308 4.91 -7.79 -12.77
N LEU A 309 3.61 -8.12 -12.82
CA LEU A 309 2.94 -8.88 -11.77
C LEU A 309 2.88 -10.36 -12.12
N SER A 310 3.53 -11.18 -11.30
CA SER A 310 3.49 -12.64 -11.46
C SER A 310 2.06 -13.19 -11.29
N PRO A 311 1.74 -14.33 -11.92
CA PRO A 311 0.49 -15.05 -11.67
C PRO A 311 0.29 -15.40 -10.19
N GLU A 312 1.37 -15.71 -9.48
CA GLU A 312 1.37 -16.02 -8.06
C GLU A 312 0.93 -14.80 -7.24
N LYS A 313 1.47 -13.60 -7.52
CA LYS A 313 1.12 -12.35 -6.83
C LYS A 313 -0.34 -11.99 -7.04
N LEU A 314 -0.80 -12.13 -8.27
CA LEU A 314 -2.21 -11.95 -8.62
C LEU A 314 -3.08 -12.95 -7.85
N GLY A 315 -2.69 -14.23 -7.81
CA GLY A 315 -3.40 -15.27 -7.05
C GLY A 315 -3.58 -14.91 -5.57
N GLN A 316 -2.53 -14.36 -4.94
CA GLN A 316 -2.52 -14.00 -3.52
C GLN A 316 -3.39 -12.77 -3.19
N ILE A 317 -3.48 -11.79 -4.09
CA ILE A 317 -4.10 -10.49 -3.79
C ILE A 317 -5.46 -10.37 -4.49
N ARG A 318 -6.55 -10.58 -3.73
CA ARG A 318 -7.94 -10.55 -4.25
C ARG A 318 -8.27 -9.25 -4.98
N ILE A 319 -7.88 -8.11 -4.41
CA ILE A 319 -8.25 -6.80 -4.98
C ILE A 319 -7.59 -6.57 -6.35
N LEU A 320 -6.37 -7.07 -6.55
CA LEU A 320 -5.69 -6.99 -7.86
C LEU A 320 -6.38 -7.86 -8.91
N ARG A 321 -6.87 -9.06 -8.53
CA ARG A 321 -7.65 -9.90 -9.46
C ARG A 321 -8.98 -9.28 -9.83
N GLU A 322 -9.65 -8.63 -8.89
CA GLU A 322 -10.88 -7.89 -9.18
C GLU A 322 -10.60 -6.73 -10.12
N LEU A 323 -9.57 -5.94 -9.82
CA LEU A 323 -9.16 -4.82 -10.65
C LEU A 323 -8.76 -5.25 -12.07
N LYS A 324 -7.94 -6.31 -12.21
CA LYS A 324 -7.54 -6.86 -13.51
C LYS A 324 -8.77 -7.26 -14.33
N ARG A 325 -9.65 -8.09 -13.75
CA ARG A 325 -10.90 -8.54 -14.42
C ARG A 325 -11.79 -7.38 -14.82
N ARG A 326 -11.87 -6.33 -13.99
CA ARG A 326 -12.65 -5.13 -14.29
C ARG A 326 -12.08 -4.41 -15.51
N ILE A 327 -10.78 -4.14 -15.54
CA ILE A 327 -10.13 -3.45 -16.68
C ILE A 327 -10.27 -4.28 -17.95
N GLU A 328 -10.05 -5.59 -17.88
CA GLU A 328 -10.19 -6.48 -19.05
C GLU A 328 -11.62 -6.47 -19.60
N ARG A 329 -12.63 -6.44 -18.72
CA ARG A 329 -14.04 -6.31 -19.12
C ARG A 329 -14.36 -4.95 -19.72
N GLU A 330 -13.88 -3.87 -19.12
CA GLU A 330 -14.16 -2.50 -19.57
C GLU A 330 -13.46 -2.16 -20.90
N THR A 331 -12.29 -2.76 -21.14
CA THR A 331 -11.46 -2.48 -22.33
C THR A 331 -11.60 -3.53 -23.43
N GLY A 332 -12.13 -4.71 -23.12
CA GLY A 332 -12.17 -5.86 -24.02
C GLY A 332 -10.80 -6.48 -24.30
N GLN A 333 -9.74 -6.07 -23.59
CA GLN A 333 -8.37 -6.51 -23.80
C GLN A 333 -7.87 -7.33 -22.62
N VAL A 334 -7.25 -8.47 -22.89
CA VAL A 334 -6.57 -9.27 -21.86
C VAL A 334 -5.29 -8.54 -21.44
N LEU A 335 -5.15 -8.29 -20.15
CA LEU A 335 -3.98 -7.62 -19.61
C LEU A 335 -2.82 -8.62 -19.50
N PRO A 336 -1.56 -8.18 -19.72
CA PRO A 336 -0.40 -9.05 -19.58
C PRO A 336 -0.23 -9.55 -18.14
N SER A 337 0.62 -10.55 -17.96
CA SER A 337 1.13 -11.00 -16.67
C SER A 337 2.65 -11.05 -16.76
N GLY A 338 3.31 -10.71 -15.66
CA GLY A 338 4.75 -10.87 -15.53
C GLY A 338 5.20 -12.33 -15.41
N PRO A 339 6.51 -12.56 -15.38
CA PRO A 339 7.06 -13.90 -15.20
C PRO A 339 6.64 -14.50 -13.86
N SER A 340 6.63 -15.83 -13.78
CA SER A 340 6.42 -16.55 -12.52
C SER A 340 7.49 -16.15 -11.52
N GLU A 341 7.10 -15.97 -10.26
CA GLU A 341 8.02 -15.64 -9.18
C GLU A 341 7.79 -16.55 -7.97
N LYS A 342 8.86 -16.90 -7.27
CA LYS A 342 8.75 -17.58 -5.97
C LYS A 342 8.39 -16.55 -4.91
N LEU A 343 7.11 -16.48 -4.59
CA LEU A 343 6.64 -15.64 -3.49
C LEU A 343 6.80 -16.35 -2.14
N PRO A 344 7.06 -15.60 -1.06
CA PRO A 344 6.84 -16.14 0.28
C PRO A 344 5.36 -16.59 0.38
N PRO A 345 5.08 -17.71 1.06
CA PRO A 345 3.73 -18.20 1.25
C PRO A 345 2.90 -17.12 1.95
N THR A 346 1.78 -16.78 1.34
CA THR A 346 0.68 -16.11 2.04
C THR A 346 -0.20 -17.17 2.67
N ALA A 347 -0.83 -16.84 3.80
CA ALA A 347 -1.90 -17.63 4.41
C ALA A 347 -2.80 -18.28 3.34
N GLN A 348 -2.75 -19.61 3.20
CA GLN A 348 -3.80 -20.30 2.49
C GLN A 348 -5.05 -20.20 3.35
N ARG A 349 -6.07 -19.47 2.87
CA ARG A 349 -7.39 -19.58 3.47
C ARG A 349 -7.88 -20.99 3.14
N ARG A 350 -8.18 -21.81 4.16
CA ARG A 350 -9.04 -23.00 3.98
C ARG A 350 -10.27 -22.52 3.20
N GLN A 351 -10.42 -22.96 1.96
CA GLN A 351 -11.69 -22.83 1.27
C GLN A 351 -12.72 -23.55 2.13
N ASN A 352 -13.73 -22.84 2.65
CA ASN A 352 -14.90 -23.51 3.20
C ASN A 352 -15.51 -24.30 2.05
N ARG A 353 -15.27 -25.61 2.03
CA ARG A 353 -15.97 -26.58 1.17
C ARG A 353 -17.40 -26.76 1.70
N ASN A 354 -18.20 -25.69 1.66
CA ASN A 354 -19.64 -25.78 1.84
C ASN A 354 -20.29 -25.29 0.55
N ASN A 355 -20.24 -26.15 -0.47
CA ASN A 355 -21.19 -26.22 -1.59
C ASN A 355 -20.79 -27.36 -2.54
N VAL A 356 -20.83 -28.59 -2.05
CA VAL A 356 -21.03 -29.78 -2.88
C VAL A 356 -21.90 -30.74 -2.06
N ASN A 357 -23.21 -30.54 -2.10
CA ASN A 357 -24.23 -31.58 -2.00
C ASN A 357 -25.61 -30.93 -2.13
N MET A 358 -25.93 -30.53 -3.35
CA MET A 358 -27.33 -30.39 -3.77
C MET A 358 -27.39 -30.73 -5.26
N GLN A 359 -27.25 -32.03 -5.53
CA GLN A 359 -27.74 -32.74 -6.73
C GLN A 359 -27.24 -34.18 -6.62
N LYS A 360 -28.04 -35.03 -6.00
CA LYS A 360 -28.19 -36.49 -6.26
C LYS A 360 -29.18 -37.08 -5.25
N LYS A 361 -30.45 -36.86 -5.49
CA LYS A 361 -31.49 -37.88 -5.73
C LYS A 361 -32.84 -37.21 -5.83
#